data_AF-A0A1F9FVT6-F1
#
_entry.id   AF-A0A1F9FVT6-F1
#
_cell.length_a   1.000
_cell.length_b   1.000
_cell.length_c   1.000
_cell.angle_alpha   90.00
_cell.angle_beta   90.00
_cell.angle_gamma   90.00
#
_symmetry.space_group_name_H-M   'P 1'
#
loop_
_entity.id
_entity.type
_entity.pdbx_description
1 polymer ?
#
loop_
_entity_poly.entity_id
_entity_poly.type
_entity_poly.pdbx_seq_one_letter_code
_entity_poly.pdbx_strand_id
1 'polypeptide(L)'
;MNLYEAALKEKRSPLKKWTHRLWTIVGLSTLLYLTWTGPFSAWVFHQTLEGGFYPWAVKYIGTPFVMIIRAVFFVETLGYMYHRWFQHVSFWTRRAHLIRKSQRYHWIHHMIIYPIGHAYQKTHDYIAAEKGIAWSWVIPGVLFTGLFVSQHGWSLGSVVFIGAVAFYAKGIVSNTHSRFHMVDHSWSTNSYFRWLEEIHLLHHWDQRRNFTIVHPAMDILFGTYLSPKKHREELRIAREDKQLTASDMMNWRYLLLEASPTEYAAFISEAKHHPRSVEKLNMLLEVLAQRMSAHAEEEEPRLLHQRASNLLTLCT
;
A
#
# COMPACT_ATOMS: atom_id res chain seq x y z
N MET A 1 -8.24 24.67 6.27
CA MET A 1 -7.25 24.35 5.20
C MET A 1 -8.02 23.73 4.06
N ASN A 2 -7.90 24.23 2.83
CA ASN A 2 -8.64 23.70 1.68
C ASN A 2 -8.19 22.24 1.40
N LEU A 3 -9.15 21.32 1.21
CA LEU A 3 -8.90 19.91 0.92
C LEU A 3 -8.00 19.71 -0.30
N TYR A 4 -8.17 20.53 -1.34
CA TYR A 4 -7.33 20.52 -2.54
C TYR A 4 -5.85 20.74 -2.21
N GLU A 5 -5.54 21.73 -1.37
CA GLU A 5 -4.17 22.01 -0.95
C GLU A 5 -3.62 20.92 -0.02
N ALA A 6 -4.46 20.40 0.89
CA ALA A 6 -4.09 19.30 1.77
C ALA A 6 -3.70 18.03 1.00
N ALA A 7 -4.43 17.74 -0.09
CA ALA A 7 -4.21 16.60 -0.96
C ALA A 7 -2.99 16.78 -1.87
N LEU A 8 -2.82 17.96 -2.47
CA LEU A 8 -1.89 18.13 -3.60
C LEU A 8 -0.60 18.88 -3.28
N LYS A 9 -0.56 19.69 -2.20
CA LYS A 9 0.64 20.47 -1.85
C LYS A 9 1.45 19.78 -0.75
N GLU A 10 2.66 19.34 -1.09
CA GLU A 10 3.59 18.76 -0.11
C GLU A 10 4.22 19.85 0.77
N LYS A 11 3.95 19.81 2.08
CA LYS A 11 4.35 20.83 3.06
C LYS A 11 5.86 20.88 3.42
N ARG A 12 6.69 20.03 2.80
CA ARG A 12 8.12 19.93 3.15
C ARG A 12 8.95 20.92 2.33
N SER A 13 9.95 21.56 2.96
CA SER A 13 10.94 22.34 2.22
C SER A 13 11.78 21.43 1.30
N PRO A 14 12.37 21.96 0.21
CA PRO A 14 13.18 21.17 -0.71
C PRO A 14 14.28 20.34 -0.02
N LEU A 15 14.99 20.93 0.95
CA LEU A 15 16.01 20.24 1.73
C LEU A 15 15.45 19.08 2.55
N LYS A 16 14.30 19.27 3.22
CA LYS A 16 13.62 18.20 3.97
C LYS A 16 13.13 17.08 3.05
N LYS A 17 12.70 17.40 1.83
CA LYS A 17 12.32 16.39 0.83
C LYS A 17 13.53 15.56 0.39
N TRP A 18 14.64 16.23 0.08
CA TRP A 18 15.84 15.56 -0.38
C TRP A 18 16.45 14.65 0.68
N THR A 19 16.65 15.16 1.90
CA THR A 19 17.17 14.38 3.05
C THR A 19 16.28 13.17 3.36
N HIS A 20 14.96 13.34 3.34
CA HIS A 20 14.02 12.24 3.55
C HIS A 20 14.09 11.17 2.45
N ARG A 21 14.23 11.57 1.19
CA ARG A 21 14.42 10.64 0.06
C ARG A 21 15.72 9.86 0.21
N LEU A 22 16.81 10.54 0.53
CA LEU A 22 18.10 9.90 0.77
C LEU A 22 18.02 8.89 1.92
N TRP A 23 17.46 9.30 3.07
CA TRP A 23 17.21 8.41 4.21
C TRP A 23 16.40 7.18 3.83
N THR A 24 15.33 7.37 3.06
CA THR A 24 14.46 6.29 2.61
C THR A 24 15.21 5.32 1.69
N ILE A 25 15.97 5.83 0.71
CA ILE A 25 16.75 5.01 -0.22
C ILE A 25 17.82 4.21 0.53
N VAL A 26 18.63 4.88 1.36
CA VAL A 26 19.69 4.24 2.14
C VAL A 26 19.10 3.19 3.09
N GLY A 27 18.10 3.57 3.89
CA GLY A 27 17.50 2.66 4.88
C GLY A 27 16.86 1.42 4.23
N LEU A 28 16.13 1.58 3.13
CA LEU A 28 15.56 0.42 2.42
C LEU A 28 16.63 -0.47 1.79
N SER A 29 17.67 0.14 1.21
CA SER A 29 18.78 -0.61 0.62
C SER A 29 19.53 -1.40 1.69
N THR A 30 19.75 -0.81 2.87
CA THR A 30 20.35 -1.49 4.02
C THR A 30 19.46 -2.62 4.53
N LEU A 31 18.14 -2.41 4.69
CA LEU A 31 17.22 -3.46 5.13
C LEU A 31 17.20 -4.63 4.15
N LEU A 32 17.08 -4.35 2.85
CA LEU A 32 17.16 -5.39 1.81
C LEU A 32 18.50 -6.12 1.88
N TYR A 33 19.62 -5.39 1.95
CA TYR A 33 20.94 -5.98 2.10
C TYR A 33 21.03 -6.90 3.34
N LEU A 34 20.50 -6.50 4.49
CA LEU A 34 20.54 -7.30 5.71
C LEU A 34 19.66 -8.55 5.64
N THR A 35 18.51 -8.46 4.98
CA THR A 35 17.62 -9.61 4.76
C THR A 35 18.19 -10.60 3.76
N TRP A 36 18.91 -10.08 2.77
CA TRP A 36 19.43 -10.82 1.63
C TRP A 36 20.79 -11.45 1.93
N THR A 37 21.71 -10.71 2.55
CA THR A 37 23.07 -11.17 2.79
C THR A 37 23.18 -12.00 4.06
N GLY A 38 23.99 -13.06 4.04
CA GLY A 38 24.24 -13.97 5.17
C GLY A 38 25.26 -13.59 6.26
N PRO A 39 26.04 -12.49 6.20
CA PRO A 39 27.25 -12.38 7.02
C PRO A 39 26.95 -12.25 8.51
N PHE A 40 25.88 -11.54 8.89
CA PHE A 40 25.51 -11.41 10.30
C PHE A 40 25.06 -12.75 10.89
N SER A 41 24.24 -13.52 10.17
CA SER A 41 23.81 -14.84 10.64
C SER A 41 24.95 -15.85 10.69
N ALA A 42 25.88 -15.80 9.73
CA ALA A 42 27.06 -16.65 9.74
C ALA A 42 27.96 -16.36 10.96
N TRP A 43 28.18 -15.08 11.28
CA TRP A 43 28.91 -14.68 12.47
C TRP A 43 28.21 -15.14 13.76
N VAL A 44 26.89 -14.92 13.90
CA VAL A 44 26.13 -15.40 15.07
C VAL A 44 26.24 -16.92 15.20
N PHE A 45 26.06 -17.67 14.11
CA PHE A 45 26.18 -19.14 14.13
C PHE A 45 27.59 -19.60 14.49
N HIS A 46 28.63 -18.91 14.01
CA HIS A 46 30.01 -19.18 14.41
C HIS A 46 30.20 -19.00 15.92
N GLN A 47 29.77 -17.86 16.46
CA GLN A 47 29.86 -17.58 17.90
C GLN A 47 29.05 -18.59 18.73
N THR A 48 27.88 -19.01 18.26
CA THR A 48 27.07 -20.04 18.93
C THR A 48 27.77 -21.39 18.96
N LEU A 49 28.43 -21.79 17.86
CA LEU A 49 29.23 -23.02 17.81
C LEU A 49 30.47 -22.95 18.70
N GLU A 50 31.20 -21.83 18.70
CA GLU A 50 32.35 -21.59 19.59
C GLU A 50 31.93 -21.61 21.07
N GLY A 51 30.71 -21.17 21.37
CA GLY A 51 30.10 -21.26 22.70
C GLY A 51 29.66 -22.66 23.12
N GLY A 52 29.94 -23.71 22.32
CA GLY A 52 29.66 -25.10 22.66
C GLY A 52 28.27 -25.61 22.29
N PHE A 53 27.49 -24.87 21.50
CA PHE A 53 26.20 -25.39 21.01
C PHE A 53 26.39 -26.51 19.99
N TYR A 54 25.44 -27.45 20.02
CA TYR A 54 25.45 -28.58 19.11
C TYR A 54 25.30 -28.14 17.63
N PRO A 55 26.18 -28.61 16.72
CA PRO A 55 26.10 -28.26 15.30
C PRO A 55 24.76 -28.58 14.64
N TRP A 56 24.12 -29.68 15.03
CA TRP A 56 22.82 -30.06 14.50
C TRP A 56 21.72 -29.04 14.90
N ALA A 57 21.78 -28.47 16.09
CA ALA A 57 20.80 -27.49 16.56
C ALA A 57 20.94 -26.18 15.78
N VAL A 58 22.18 -25.72 15.53
CA VAL A 58 22.45 -24.54 14.69
C VAL A 58 21.94 -24.75 13.25
N LYS A 59 22.16 -25.94 12.68
CA LYS A 59 21.74 -26.26 11.32
C LYS A 59 20.22 -26.44 11.17
N TYR A 60 19.56 -27.17 12.07
CA TYR A 60 18.16 -27.57 11.88
C TYR A 60 17.16 -26.72 12.67
N ILE A 61 17.61 -25.88 13.60
CA ILE A 61 16.74 -24.97 14.37
C ILE A 61 17.15 -23.52 14.13
N GLY A 62 18.43 -23.20 14.39
CA GLY A 62 18.95 -21.84 14.26
C GLY A 62 18.83 -21.29 12.84
N THR A 63 19.25 -22.07 11.84
CA THR A 63 19.18 -21.66 10.43
C THR A 63 17.74 -21.43 9.97
N PRO A 64 16.78 -22.37 10.14
CA PRO A 64 15.38 -22.10 9.80
C PRO A 64 14.80 -20.88 10.50
N PHE A 65 15.03 -20.72 11.80
CA PHE A 65 14.51 -19.59 12.57
C PHE A 65 15.00 -18.24 12.02
N VAL A 66 16.30 -18.12 11.77
CA VAL A 66 16.88 -16.90 11.19
C VAL A 66 16.33 -16.63 9.79
N MET A 67 16.14 -17.68 8.97
CA MET A 67 15.57 -17.52 7.63
C MET A 67 14.10 -17.07 7.67
N ILE A 68 13.31 -17.52 8.65
CA ILE A 68 11.95 -17.03 8.86
C ILE A 68 11.96 -15.54 9.23
N ILE A 69 12.83 -15.12 10.16
CA ILE A 69 12.94 -13.70 10.54
C ILE A 69 13.34 -12.85 9.33
N ARG A 70 14.32 -13.31 8.55
CA ARG A 70 14.74 -12.62 7.32
C ARG A 70 13.61 -12.51 6.31
N ALA A 71 12.83 -13.58 6.13
CA ALA A 71 11.67 -13.57 5.25
C ALA A 71 10.63 -12.53 5.68
N VAL A 72 10.35 -12.40 6.99
CA VAL A 72 9.44 -11.37 7.52
C VAL A 72 9.97 -9.98 7.18
N PHE A 73 11.22 -9.67 7.52
CA PHE A 73 11.81 -8.35 7.21
C PHE A 73 11.86 -8.08 5.71
N PHE A 74 12.14 -9.10 4.90
CA PHE A 74 12.18 -8.99 3.44
C PHE A 74 10.79 -8.63 2.89
N VAL A 75 9.75 -9.35 3.32
CA VAL A 75 8.37 -9.08 2.90
C VAL A 75 7.87 -7.73 3.40
N GLU A 76 8.16 -7.32 4.64
CA GLU A 76 7.77 -5.99 5.14
C GLU A 76 8.48 -4.87 4.37
N THR A 77 9.77 -5.04 4.07
CA THR A 77 10.57 -4.03 3.34
C THR A 77 10.10 -3.92 1.89
N LEU A 78 9.98 -5.05 1.18
CA LEU A 78 9.49 -5.05 -0.20
C LEU A 78 8.01 -4.69 -0.29
N GLY A 79 7.18 -5.12 0.66
CA GLY A 79 5.77 -4.78 0.75
C GLY A 79 5.59 -3.28 0.90
N TYR A 80 6.35 -2.65 1.80
CA TYR A 80 6.39 -1.20 1.92
C TYR A 80 6.79 -0.52 0.61
N MET A 81 7.85 -1.02 -0.05
CA MET A 81 8.32 -0.46 -1.32
C MET A 81 7.28 -0.59 -2.43
N TYR A 82 6.71 -1.77 -2.56
CA TYR A 82 5.72 -2.10 -3.57
C TYR A 82 4.47 -1.24 -3.35
N HIS A 83 3.95 -1.20 -2.13
CA HIS A 83 2.77 -0.41 -1.82
C HIS A 83 3.01 1.09 -2.05
N ARG A 84 4.13 1.64 -1.56
CA ARG A 84 4.45 3.06 -1.67
C ARG A 84 4.75 3.55 -3.08
N TRP A 85 5.51 2.79 -3.87
CA TRP A 85 6.01 3.27 -5.17
C TRP A 85 5.35 2.58 -6.36
N PHE A 86 4.92 1.32 -6.24
CA PHE A 86 4.33 0.57 -7.34
C PHE A 86 2.81 0.62 -7.33
N GLN A 87 2.17 0.57 -6.16
CA GLN A 87 0.70 0.66 -6.05
C GLN A 87 0.23 2.11 -5.89
N HIS A 88 0.97 2.94 -5.15
CA HIS A 88 0.79 4.39 -5.12
C HIS A 88 1.89 5.11 -5.93
N VAL A 89 1.52 6.22 -6.55
CA VAL A 89 2.29 6.83 -7.66
C VAL A 89 3.69 7.29 -7.26
N SER A 90 4.66 7.00 -8.12
CA SER A 90 5.89 7.79 -8.26
C SER A 90 6.23 8.08 -9.73
N PHE A 91 7.04 9.10 -9.99
CA PHE A 91 7.38 9.59 -11.35
C PHE A 91 7.82 8.47 -12.32
N TRP A 92 8.64 7.53 -11.85
CA TRP A 92 9.17 6.41 -12.65
C TRP A 92 8.10 5.37 -13.03
N THR A 93 7.01 5.30 -12.27
CA THR A 93 5.97 4.27 -12.45
C THR A 93 4.94 4.58 -13.53
N ARG A 94 4.88 5.83 -14.01
CA ARG A 94 3.95 6.27 -15.07
C ARG A 94 4.31 5.77 -16.46
N ARG A 95 5.52 5.22 -16.65
CA ARG A 95 6.07 4.81 -17.95
C ARG A 95 6.03 3.30 -18.23
N ALA A 96 5.86 2.46 -17.20
CA ALA A 96 5.88 1.00 -17.36
C ALA A 96 4.47 0.38 -17.28
N HIS A 97 4.07 -0.36 -18.31
CA HIS A 97 2.72 -0.93 -18.44
C HIS A 97 2.32 -1.85 -17.27
N LEU A 98 3.22 -2.73 -16.81
CA LEU A 98 2.94 -3.63 -15.68
C LEU A 98 2.69 -2.88 -14.37
N ILE A 99 3.39 -1.77 -14.16
CA ILE A 99 3.22 -0.95 -12.96
C ILE A 99 1.88 -0.21 -13.00
N ARG A 100 1.53 0.37 -14.16
CA ARG A 100 0.21 0.97 -14.40
C ARG A 100 -0.94 -0.01 -14.16
N LYS A 101 -0.78 -1.27 -14.57
CA LYS A 101 -1.76 -2.33 -14.29
C LYS A 101 -1.98 -2.54 -12.79
N SER A 102 -0.90 -2.60 -12.00
CA SER A 102 -0.98 -2.75 -10.54
C SER A 102 -1.63 -1.52 -9.87
N GLN A 103 -1.22 -0.31 -10.26
CA GLN A 103 -1.82 0.95 -9.79
C GLN A 103 -3.33 1.01 -10.04
N ARG A 104 -3.76 0.63 -11.25
CA ARG A 104 -5.18 0.58 -11.60
C ARG A 104 -5.99 -0.29 -10.64
N TYR A 105 -5.53 -1.50 -10.34
CA TYR A 105 -6.24 -2.38 -9.42
C TYR A 105 -6.27 -1.82 -8.01
N HIS A 106 -5.17 -1.21 -7.57
CA HIS A 106 -5.10 -0.61 -6.26
C HIS A 106 -6.03 0.59 -6.10
N TRP A 107 -6.20 1.42 -7.13
CA TRP A 107 -7.20 2.50 -7.07
C TRP A 107 -8.63 2.01 -7.19
N ILE A 108 -8.91 1.00 -8.01
CA ILE A 108 -10.23 0.38 -8.02
C ILE A 108 -10.57 -0.13 -6.61
N HIS A 109 -9.59 -0.73 -5.93
CA HIS A 109 -9.73 -1.13 -4.52
C HIS A 109 -10.10 0.07 -3.62
N HIS A 110 -9.37 1.19 -3.70
CA HIS A 110 -9.62 2.35 -2.82
C HIS A 110 -10.81 3.24 -3.19
N MET A 111 -11.14 3.38 -4.48
CA MET A 111 -12.15 4.33 -4.97
C MET A 111 -13.51 3.68 -5.18
N ILE A 112 -13.54 2.39 -5.51
CA ILE A 112 -14.74 1.73 -6.02
C ILE A 112 -15.16 0.58 -5.11
N ILE A 113 -14.26 -0.37 -4.83
CA ILE A 113 -14.62 -1.58 -4.09
C ILE A 113 -14.73 -1.28 -2.58
N TYR A 114 -13.74 -0.58 -2.01
CA TYR A 114 -13.66 -0.23 -0.58
C TYR A 114 -13.39 1.27 -0.38
N PRO A 115 -14.27 2.15 -0.89
CA PRO A 115 -14.16 3.56 -0.59
C PRO A 115 -14.37 3.82 0.89
N ILE A 116 -13.74 4.88 1.39
CA ILE A 116 -13.98 5.39 2.74
C ILE A 116 -15.47 5.60 2.99
N GLY A 117 -15.89 5.26 4.20
CA GLY A 117 -17.25 5.34 4.70
C GLY A 117 -17.86 3.94 4.94
N HIS A 118 -19.17 3.79 4.81
CA HIS A 118 -19.87 2.54 5.11
C HIS A 118 -19.52 1.39 4.16
N ALA A 119 -18.98 1.68 2.97
CA ALA A 119 -18.56 0.68 1.99
C ALA A 119 -17.10 0.20 2.17
N TYR A 120 -16.35 0.78 3.12
CA TYR A 120 -14.97 0.36 3.41
C TYR A 120 -14.90 -1.10 3.90
N GLN A 121 -15.90 -1.52 4.67
CA GLN A 121 -16.08 -2.89 5.13
C GLN A 121 -17.31 -3.53 4.50
N LYS A 122 -17.24 -4.83 4.24
CA LYS A 122 -18.33 -5.61 3.66
C LYS A 122 -18.74 -6.75 4.59
N THR A 123 -20.02 -7.09 4.55
CA THR A 123 -20.59 -8.25 5.25
C THR A 123 -20.36 -9.56 4.49
N HIS A 124 -19.74 -9.50 3.31
CA HIS A 124 -19.43 -10.63 2.46
C HIS A 124 -17.92 -10.78 2.29
N ASP A 125 -17.51 -11.84 1.60
CA ASP A 125 -16.11 -12.13 1.34
C ASP A 125 -15.40 -10.99 0.59
N TYR A 126 -14.10 -10.89 0.87
CA TYR A 126 -13.23 -9.93 0.22
C TYR A 126 -13.20 -10.12 -1.30
N ILE A 127 -13.55 -9.05 -2.00
CA ILE A 127 -13.43 -8.90 -3.44
C ILE A 127 -12.03 -8.37 -3.78
N ALA A 128 -11.25 -9.16 -4.50
CA ALA A 128 -9.96 -8.73 -5.03
C ALA A 128 -10.15 -7.84 -6.27
N ALA A 129 -9.37 -6.76 -6.36
CA ALA A 129 -9.43 -5.86 -7.52
C ALA A 129 -8.76 -6.45 -8.77
N GLU A 130 -7.67 -7.21 -8.63
CA GLU A 130 -7.11 -8.01 -9.72
C GLU A 130 -7.86 -9.34 -9.81
N LYS A 131 -8.66 -9.51 -10.86
CA LYS A 131 -9.39 -10.75 -11.15
C LYS A 131 -8.44 -11.78 -11.80
N GLY A 132 -8.53 -13.04 -11.38
CA GLY A 132 -7.72 -14.14 -11.91
C GLY A 132 -6.34 -14.27 -11.25
N ILE A 133 -5.32 -14.65 -12.04
CA ILE A 133 -3.95 -14.79 -11.53
C ILE A 133 -3.36 -13.40 -11.29
N ALA A 134 -2.93 -13.14 -10.06
CA ALA A 134 -2.29 -11.89 -9.64
C ALA A 134 -0.86 -11.77 -10.19
N TRP A 135 -0.73 -11.66 -11.52
CA TRP A 135 0.56 -11.62 -12.22
C TRP A 135 1.47 -10.49 -11.74
N SER A 136 0.87 -9.39 -11.26
CA SER A 136 1.56 -8.26 -10.65
C SER A 136 2.40 -8.63 -9.42
N TRP A 137 2.11 -9.77 -8.79
CA TRP A 137 2.82 -10.35 -7.64
C TRP A 137 3.57 -11.64 -7.98
N VAL A 138 2.98 -12.49 -8.83
CA VAL A 138 3.57 -13.79 -9.20
C VAL A 138 4.91 -13.60 -9.93
N ILE A 139 4.99 -12.68 -10.90
CA ILE A 139 6.22 -12.48 -11.68
C ILE A 139 7.38 -12.02 -10.79
N PRO A 140 7.24 -10.95 -9.97
CA PRO A 140 8.28 -10.58 -9.02
C PRO A 140 8.66 -11.73 -8.08
N GLY A 141 7.68 -12.46 -7.55
CA GLY A 141 7.93 -13.59 -6.63
C GLY A 141 8.79 -14.69 -7.25
N VAL A 142 8.50 -15.07 -8.50
CA VAL A 142 9.30 -16.06 -9.24
C VAL A 142 10.71 -15.54 -9.50
N LEU A 143 10.86 -14.29 -9.94
CA LEU A 143 12.18 -13.69 -10.18
C LEU A 143 13.03 -13.62 -8.91
N PHE A 144 12.44 -13.19 -7.78
CA PHE A 144 13.14 -13.15 -6.49
C PHE A 144 13.53 -14.54 -6.00
N THR A 145 12.64 -15.53 -6.17
CA THR A 145 12.93 -16.92 -5.83
C THR A 145 14.12 -17.45 -6.64
N GLY A 146 14.08 -17.26 -7.96
CA GLY A 146 15.16 -17.67 -8.86
C GLY A 146 16.50 -16.99 -8.54
N LEU A 147 16.47 -15.68 -8.27
CA LEU A 147 17.66 -14.91 -7.89
C LEU A 147 18.22 -15.34 -6.53
N PHE A 148 17.36 -15.62 -5.55
CA PHE A 148 17.79 -16.07 -4.24
C PHE A 148 18.46 -17.44 -4.34
N VAL A 149 17.84 -18.39 -5.04
CA VAL A 149 18.40 -19.73 -5.26
C VAL A 149 19.70 -19.66 -6.06
N SER A 150 19.81 -18.81 -7.08
CA SER A 150 21.04 -18.71 -7.88
C SER A 150 22.23 -18.19 -7.08
N GLN A 151 21.99 -17.33 -6.07
CA GLN A 151 23.03 -16.74 -5.25
C GLN A 151 23.37 -17.57 -4.00
N HIS A 152 22.38 -18.22 -3.40
CA HIS A 152 22.55 -18.96 -2.14
C HIS A 152 22.58 -20.48 -2.30
N GLY A 153 22.30 -20.99 -3.51
CA GLY A 153 22.17 -22.40 -3.80
C GLY A 153 20.91 -23.04 -3.20
N TRP A 154 20.69 -24.31 -3.52
CA TRP A 154 19.65 -25.12 -2.87
C TRP A 154 20.17 -25.63 -1.53
N SER A 155 19.57 -25.12 -0.45
CA SER A 155 19.90 -25.50 0.92
C SER A 155 18.63 -25.51 1.77
N LEU A 156 18.71 -26.09 2.98
CA LEU A 156 17.63 -25.98 3.97
C LEU A 156 17.26 -24.52 4.23
N GLY A 157 18.26 -23.63 4.34
CA GLY A 157 18.03 -22.20 4.55
C GLY A 157 17.25 -21.57 3.39
N SER A 158 17.61 -21.89 2.15
CA SER A 158 16.92 -21.37 0.96
C SER A 158 15.47 -21.84 0.88
N VAL A 159 15.23 -23.14 1.13
CA VAL A 159 13.87 -23.70 1.13
C VAL A 159 13.01 -23.05 2.22
N VAL A 160 13.55 -22.91 3.44
CA VAL A 160 12.83 -22.26 4.55
C VAL A 160 12.57 -20.79 4.25
N PHE A 161 13.55 -20.04 3.73
CA PHE A 161 13.37 -18.64 3.39
C PHE A 161 12.25 -18.46 2.34
N ILE A 162 12.28 -19.21 1.24
CA ILE A 162 11.26 -19.14 0.17
C ILE A 162 9.88 -19.51 0.71
N GLY A 163 9.79 -20.60 1.47
CA GLY A 163 8.55 -21.04 2.10
C GLY A 163 7.98 -20.01 3.07
N ALA A 164 8.86 -19.41 3.91
CA ALA A 164 8.48 -18.37 4.86
C ALA A 164 8.05 -17.07 4.17
N VAL A 165 8.71 -16.66 3.07
CA VAL A 165 8.30 -15.50 2.26
C VAL A 165 6.89 -15.73 1.70
N ALA A 166 6.65 -16.90 1.09
CA ALA A 166 5.35 -17.24 0.52
C ALA A 166 4.25 -17.30 1.59
N PHE A 167 4.52 -17.98 2.71
CA PHE A 167 3.58 -18.09 3.82
C PHE A 167 3.28 -16.73 4.46
N TYR A 168 4.29 -15.91 4.73
CA TYR A 168 4.08 -14.60 5.36
C TYR A 168 3.35 -13.64 4.42
N ALA A 169 3.74 -13.56 3.14
CA ALA A 169 3.08 -12.69 2.18
C ALA A 169 1.61 -13.09 1.93
N LYS A 170 1.33 -14.39 1.72
CA LYS A 170 -0.03 -14.84 1.38
C LYS A 170 -0.89 -15.15 2.61
N GLY A 171 -0.34 -15.89 3.57
CA GLY A 171 -1.06 -16.36 4.76
C GLY A 171 -1.26 -15.28 5.82
N ILE A 172 -0.31 -14.34 5.95
CA ILE A 172 -0.37 -13.26 6.93
C ILE A 172 -0.75 -11.95 6.25
N VAL A 173 0.10 -11.35 5.42
CA VAL A 173 -0.13 -10.00 4.85
C VAL A 173 -1.44 -9.92 4.05
N SER A 174 -1.63 -10.80 3.05
CA SER A 174 -2.84 -10.78 2.22
C SER A 174 -4.12 -11.09 3.01
N ASN A 175 -4.06 -11.96 4.02
CA ASN A 175 -5.22 -12.32 4.85
C ASN A 175 -5.57 -11.18 5.82
N THR A 176 -4.56 -10.55 6.44
CA THR A 176 -4.74 -9.35 7.28
C THR A 176 -5.39 -8.24 6.49
N HIS A 177 -4.86 -7.93 5.29
CA HIS A 177 -5.43 -6.88 4.43
C HIS A 177 -6.89 -7.19 4.06
N SER A 178 -7.17 -8.42 3.64
CA SER A 178 -8.53 -8.88 3.34
C SER A 178 -9.49 -8.66 4.50
N ARG A 179 -9.05 -9.00 5.73
CA ARG A 179 -9.87 -8.90 6.93
C ARG A 179 -10.17 -7.46 7.33
N PHE A 180 -9.31 -6.49 7.03
CA PHE A 180 -9.63 -5.08 7.31
C PHE A 180 -10.94 -4.62 6.64
N HIS A 181 -11.30 -5.28 5.53
CA HIS A 181 -12.48 -4.96 4.74
C HIS A 181 -13.68 -5.89 5.00
N MET A 182 -13.64 -6.68 6.07
CA MET A 182 -14.72 -7.61 6.43
C MET A 182 -15.27 -7.25 7.82
N VAL A 183 -16.59 -7.30 8.00
CA VAL A 183 -17.22 -6.96 9.29
C VAL A 183 -17.17 -8.15 10.27
N ASP A 184 -17.41 -9.37 9.78
CA ASP A 184 -17.62 -10.55 10.61
C ASP A 184 -16.50 -11.58 10.44
N HIS A 185 -15.42 -11.43 11.22
CA HIS A 185 -14.32 -12.39 11.24
C HIS A 185 -13.69 -12.50 12.62
N SER A 186 -13.02 -13.63 12.89
CA SER A 186 -12.46 -13.96 14.21
C SER A 186 -11.38 -13.03 14.76
N TRP A 187 -10.91 -12.05 13.98
CA TRP A 187 -9.86 -11.11 14.41
C TRP A 187 -10.43 -9.75 14.83
N SER A 188 -11.70 -9.45 14.57
CA SER A 188 -12.31 -8.14 14.87
C SER A 188 -12.33 -7.83 16.38
N THR A 189 -12.24 -8.85 17.23
CA THR A 189 -12.15 -8.70 18.69
C THR A 189 -10.73 -8.44 19.19
N ASN A 190 -9.71 -8.71 18.39
CA ASN A 190 -8.31 -8.53 18.77
C ASN A 190 -7.92 -7.05 18.74
N SER A 191 -7.37 -6.54 19.86
CA SER A 191 -7.00 -5.13 20.00
C SER A 191 -5.90 -4.67 19.04
N TYR A 192 -4.91 -5.52 18.77
CA TYR A 192 -3.85 -5.23 17.82
C TYR A 192 -4.39 -5.19 16.40
N PHE A 193 -5.25 -6.13 16.02
CA PHE A 193 -5.90 -6.11 14.70
C PHE A 193 -6.74 -4.85 14.50
N ARG A 194 -7.57 -4.45 15.48
CA ARG A 194 -8.35 -3.20 15.40
C ARG A 194 -7.45 -1.97 15.26
N TRP A 195 -6.32 -1.96 15.96
CA TRP A 195 -5.34 -0.87 15.81
C TRP A 195 -4.72 -0.84 14.41
N LEU A 196 -4.41 -2.00 13.82
CA LEU A 196 -3.95 -2.09 12.44
C LEU A 196 -5.04 -1.67 11.43
N GLU A 197 -6.30 -2.04 11.66
CA GLU A 197 -7.43 -1.60 10.85
C GLU A 197 -7.55 -0.07 10.86
N GLU A 198 -7.42 0.58 12.03
CA GLU A 198 -7.39 2.04 12.12
C GLU A 198 -6.23 2.65 11.33
N ILE A 199 -5.04 2.03 11.38
CA ILE A 199 -3.89 2.45 10.57
C ILE A 199 -4.19 2.34 9.07
N HIS A 200 -4.82 1.24 8.63
CA HIS A 200 -5.20 1.01 7.24
C HIS A 200 -6.34 1.92 6.79
N LEU A 201 -7.30 2.23 7.65
CA LEU A 201 -8.35 3.20 7.34
C LEU A 201 -7.76 4.62 7.16
N LEU A 202 -6.76 4.99 7.96
CA LEU A 202 -6.01 6.23 7.76
C LEU A 202 -5.18 6.21 6.46
N HIS A 203 -4.73 5.05 6.01
CA HIS A 203 -4.11 4.90 4.69
C HIS A 203 -5.13 5.17 3.57
N HIS A 204 -6.36 4.64 3.69
CA HIS A 204 -7.44 4.99 2.77
C HIS A 204 -7.77 6.49 2.79
N TRP A 205 -7.50 7.19 3.91
CA TRP A 205 -7.77 8.63 4.06
C TRP A 205 -6.68 9.50 3.42
N ASP A 206 -5.41 9.15 3.64
CA ASP A 206 -4.26 9.76 2.99
C ASP A 206 -3.31 8.67 2.49
N GLN A 207 -3.46 8.29 1.23
CA GLN A 207 -2.67 7.25 0.56
C GLN A 207 -1.17 7.53 0.45
N ARG A 208 -0.69 8.68 0.93
CA ARG A 208 0.74 8.98 1.05
C ARG A 208 1.35 8.43 2.33
N ARG A 209 0.57 7.73 3.16
CA ARG A 209 0.87 7.33 4.53
C ARG A 209 0.48 5.88 4.80
N ASN A 210 1.02 5.29 5.87
CA ASN A 210 0.62 3.97 6.38
C ASN A 210 0.63 2.86 5.30
N PHE A 211 1.76 2.65 4.63
CA PHE A 211 1.91 1.67 3.56
C PHE A 211 2.07 0.23 4.06
N THR A 212 2.32 0.01 5.34
CA THR A 212 2.42 -1.34 5.91
C THR A 212 1.05 -1.90 6.27
N ILE A 213 0.93 -3.23 6.23
CA ILE A 213 -0.31 -3.94 6.53
C ILE A 213 -0.26 -4.60 7.92
N VAL A 214 0.85 -5.25 8.27
CA VAL A 214 0.93 -6.09 9.48
C VAL A 214 1.73 -5.41 10.59
N HIS A 215 2.70 -4.54 10.25
CA HIS A 215 3.51 -3.85 11.24
C HIS A 215 3.98 -2.45 10.78
N PRO A 216 3.66 -1.35 11.50
CA PRO A 216 3.98 0.02 11.09
C PRO A 216 5.45 0.43 11.24
N ALA A 217 6.37 -0.51 11.40
CA ALA A 217 7.79 -0.20 11.62
C ALA A 217 8.38 0.58 10.44
N MET A 218 8.10 0.14 9.21
CA MET A 218 8.60 0.83 8.01
C MET A 218 7.97 2.22 7.88
N ASP A 219 6.69 2.36 8.21
CA ASP A 219 6.03 3.66 8.20
C ASP A 219 6.61 4.63 9.23
N ILE A 220 6.96 4.14 10.42
CA ILE A 220 7.61 4.94 11.46
C ILE A 220 9.02 5.33 11.02
N LEU A 221 9.82 4.34 10.59
CA LEU A 221 11.22 4.54 10.19
C LEU A 221 11.36 5.51 9.01
N PHE A 222 10.44 5.42 8.05
CA PHE A 222 10.44 6.24 6.85
C PHE A 222 9.43 7.37 6.90
N GLY A 223 8.96 7.75 8.10
CA GLY A 223 8.19 8.97 8.34
C GLY A 223 6.89 9.08 7.52
N THR A 224 6.26 7.95 7.23
CA THR A 224 4.95 7.81 6.58
C THR A 224 3.85 7.37 7.53
N TYR A 225 4.16 7.15 8.81
CA TYR A 225 3.18 6.76 9.84
C TYR A 225 2.22 7.90 10.22
N LEU A 226 0.92 7.64 10.12
CA LEU A 226 -0.14 8.39 10.78
C LEU A 226 -0.66 7.58 11.96
N SER A 227 -0.51 8.14 13.15
CA SER A 227 -0.98 7.51 14.38
C SER A 227 -2.50 7.63 14.52
N PRO A 228 -3.22 6.51 14.77
CA PRO A 228 -4.65 6.54 15.09
C PRO A 228 -5.01 7.47 16.26
N LYS A 229 -4.16 7.49 17.30
CA LYS A 229 -4.38 8.32 18.49
C LYS A 229 -4.42 9.82 18.18
N LYS A 230 -3.65 10.28 17.19
CA LYS A 230 -3.57 11.71 16.81
C LYS A 230 -4.59 12.10 15.74
N HIS A 231 -5.22 11.13 15.08
CA HIS A 231 -6.12 11.33 13.94
C HIS A 231 -7.49 10.69 14.22
N ARG A 232 -7.99 10.86 15.45
CA ARG A 232 -9.28 10.29 15.87
C ARG A 232 -10.45 10.91 15.13
N GLU A 233 -10.35 12.19 14.79
CA GLU A 233 -11.39 12.88 14.04
C GLU A 233 -11.43 12.42 12.58
N GLU A 234 -10.28 12.27 11.93
CA GLU A 234 -10.20 11.70 10.58
C GLU A 234 -10.73 10.26 10.55
N LEU A 235 -10.44 9.45 11.57
CA LEU A 235 -11.00 8.10 11.69
C LEU A 235 -12.52 8.10 11.85
N ARG A 236 -13.06 9.04 12.64
CA ARG A 236 -14.50 9.20 12.81
C ARG A 236 -15.15 9.58 11.47
N ILE A 237 -14.61 10.58 10.79
CA ILE A 237 -15.09 11.02 9.47
C ILE A 237 -14.94 9.89 8.45
N ALA A 238 -13.84 9.14 8.47
CA ALA A 238 -13.59 8.06 7.51
C ALA A 238 -14.55 6.87 7.66
N ARG A 239 -15.22 6.73 8.80
CA ARG A 239 -16.27 5.73 9.01
C ARG A 239 -17.65 6.24 8.57
N GLU A 240 -17.79 7.53 8.29
CA GLU A 240 -19.03 8.18 7.87
C GLU A 240 -18.99 8.49 6.36
N ASP A 241 -20.09 8.25 5.63
CA ASP A 241 -20.21 8.50 4.18
C ASP A 241 -20.33 10.01 3.81
N LYS A 242 -19.76 10.93 4.62
CA LYS A 242 -20.17 12.34 4.58
C LYS A 242 -19.24 13.30 3.86
N GLN A 243 -17.99 12.91 3.57
CA GLN A 243 -16.99 13.87 3.08
C GLN A 243 -16.00 13.26 2.08
N LEU A 244 -15.54 14.11 1.16
CA LEU A 244 -14.42 13.81 0.28
C LEU A 244 -13.11 13.89 1.08
N THR A 245 -12.22 12.91 0.88
CA THR A 245 -10.96 12.82 1.61
C THR A 245 -9.77 13.29 0.77
N ALA A 246 -8.58 13.40 1.40
CA ALA A 246 -7.37 13.73 0.67
C ALA A 246 -7.03 12.65 -0.37
N SER A 247 -7.21 11.38 0.00
CA SER A 247 -7.13 10.22 -0.88
C SER A 247 -8.08 10.32 -2.07
N ASP A 248 -9.35 10.62 -1.84
CA ASP A 248 -10.33 10.77 -2.93
C ASP A 248 -9.87 11.85 -3.93
N MET A 249 -9.46 13.03 -3.46
CA MET A 249 -8.95 14.11 -4.32
C MET A 249 -7.70 13.69 -5.12
N MET A 250 -6.74 13.00 -4.49
CA MET A 250 -5.55 12.50 -5.19
C MET A 250 -5.90 11.49 -6.29
N ASN A 251 -6.80 10.56 -5.99
CA ASN A 251 -7.19 9.52 -6.93
C ASN A 251 -8.01 10.06 -8.09
N TRP A 252 -8.96 10.96 -7.81
CA TRP A 252 -9.74 11.63 -8.85
C TRP A 252 -8.86 12.49 -9.75
N ARG A 253 -7.93 13.25 -9.19
CA ARG A 253 -6.97 14.02 -9.99
C ARG A 253 -6.19 13.12 -10.94
N TYR A 254 -5.69 11.99 -10.45
CA TYR A 254 -5.01 11.03 -11.32
C TYR A 254 -5.94 10.54 -12.43
N LEU A 255 -7.13 10.05 -12.07
CA LEU A 255 -8.06 9.46 -13.03
C LEU A 255 -8.41 10.45 -14.14
N LEU A 256 -8.63 11.71 -13.77
CA LEU A 256 -9.07 12.74 -14.69
C LEU A 256 -7.94 13.34 -15.51
N LEU A 257 -6.69 13.39 -15.03
CA LEU A 257 -5.59 14.04 -15.76
C LEU A 257 -4.58 13.09 -16.39
N GLU A 258 -4.36 11.93 -15.77
CA GLU A 258 -3.19 11.09 -16.05
C GLU A 258 -3.54 9.66 -16.48
N ALA A 259 -4.76 9.19 -16.20
CA ALA A 259 -5.20 7.86 -16.60
C ALA A 259 -5.18 7.70 -18.13
N SER A 260 -4.70 6.55 -18.57
CA SER A 260 -4.80 6.12 -19.96
C SER A 260 -6.26 5.78 -20.31
N PRO A 261 -6.63 5.77 -21.60
CA PRO A 261 -7.98 5.37 -22.02
C PRO A 261 -8.42 4.02 -21.46
N THR A 262 -7.51 3.04 -21.39
CA THR A 262 -7.78 1.70 -20.83
C THR A 262 -8.03 1.71 -19.32
N GLU A 263 -7.30 2.55 -18.56
CA GLU A 263 -7.54 2.72 -17.13
C GLU A 263 -8.87 3.42 -16.87
N TYR A 264 -9.17 4.46 -17.66
CA TYR A 264 -10.40 5.22 -17.57
C TYR A 264 -11.63 4.36 -17.90
N ALA A 265 -11.55 3.54 -18.96
CA ALA A 265 -12.61 2.60 -19.32
C ALA A 265 -12.83 1.52 -18.25
N ALA A 266 -11.75 1.01 -17.65
CA ALA A 266 -11.85 0.05 -16.56
C ALA A 266 -12.52 0.66 -15.31
N PHE A 267 -12.22 1.92 -14.99
CA PHE A 267 -12.90 2.66 -13.93
C PHE A 267 -14.40 2.76 -14.21
N ILE A 268 -14.80 3.26 -15.39
CA ILE A 268 -16.22 3.41 -15.75
C ILE A 268 -16.94 2.06 -15.69
N SER A 269 -16.31 1.01 -16.23
CA SER A 269 -16.89 -0.34 -16.21
C SER A 269 -17.16 -0.81 -14.79
N GLU A 270 -16.22 -0.61 -13.86
CA GLU A 270 -16.39 -1.07 -12.48
C GLU A 270 -17.35 -0.14 -11.71
N ALA A 271 -17.28 1.18 -11.91
CA ALA A 271 -18.16 2.16 -11.26
C ALA A 271 -19.65 1.92 -11.52
N LYS A 272 -20.02 1.41 -12.70
CA LYS A 272 -21.39 1.00 -13.03
C LYS A 272 -21.93 -0.10 -12.10
N HIS A 273 -21.06 -0.92 -11.52
CA HIS A 273 -21.43 -1.95 -10.56
C HIS A 273 -21.43 -1.44 -9.10
N HIS A 274 -20.92 -0.23 -8.84
CA HIS A 274 -20.83 0.36 -7.49
C HIS A 274 -21.30 1.83 -7.51
N PRO A 275 -22.63 2.09 -7.59
CA PRO A 275 -23.21 3.42 -7.80
C PRO A 275 -22.75 4.49 -6.80
N ARG A 276 -22.47 4.11 -5.55
CA ARG A 276 -21.96 5.03 -4.51
C ARG A 276 -20.63 5.69 -4.86
N SER A 277 -19.81 5.05 -5.71
CA SER A 277 -18.56 5.64 -6.18
C SER A 277 -18.80 6.90 -7.02
N VAL A 278 -19.97 6.99 -7.66
CA VAL A 278 -20.42 8.14 -8.46
C VAL A 278 -20.90 9.28 -7.57
N GLU A 279 -21.45 9.02 -6.37
CA GLU A 279 -21.87 10.07 -5.44
C GLU A 279 -20.70 10.96 -5.00
N LYS A 280 -19.52 10.38 -4.77
CA LYS A 280 -18.30 11.13 -4.46
C LYS A 280 -17.83 12.04 -5.60
N LEU A 281 -18.25 11.77 -6.84
CA LEU A 281 -17.94 12.63 -7.98
C LEU A 281 -18.69 13.96 -7.90
N ASN A 282 -19.92 13.97 -7.38
CA ASN A 282 -20.66 15.22 -7.12
C ASN A 282 -19.97 16.06 -6.05
N MET A 283 -19.55 15.44 -4.95
CA MET A 283 -18.78 16.12 -3.89
C MET A 283 -17.47 16.70 -4.44
N LEU A 284 -16.82 16.00 -5.38
CA LEU A 284 -15.62 16.51 -6.04
C LEU A 284 -15.91 17.79 -6.85
N LEU A 285 -17.00 17.80 -7.62
CA LEU A 285 -17.41 18.96 -8.40
C LEU A 285 -17.61 20.20 -7.52
N GLU A 286 -18.26 20.04 -6.37
CA GLU A 286 -18.45 21.14 -5.39
C GLU A 286 -17.11 21.68 -4.87
N VAL A 287 -16.17 20.81 -4.48
CA VAL A 287 -14.85 21.22 -4.01
C VAL A 287 -14.06 21.95 -5.11
N LEU A 288 -14.14 21.48 -6.35
CA LEU A 288 -13.48 22.12 -7.49
C LEU A 288 -14.11 23.48 -7.82
N ALA A 289 -15.43 23.59 -7.79
CA ALA A 289 -16.14 24.86 -8.00
C ALA A 289 -15.75 25.91 -6.94
N GLN A 290 -15.67 25.51 -5.67
CA GLN A 290 -15.18 26.38 -4.60
C GLN A 290 -13.73 26.83 -4.84
N ARG A 291 -12.85 25.92 -5.29
CA ARG A 291 -11.45 26.27 -5.62
C ARG A 291 -11.39 27.26 -6.78
N MET A 292 -12.15 27.03 -7.84
CA MET A 292 -12.23 27.93 -9.01
C MET A 292 -12.73 29.32 -8.62
N SER A 293 -13.72 29.41 -7.72
CA SER A 293 -14.22 30.70 -7.24
C SER A 293 -13.20 31.45 -6.39
N ALA A 294 -12.39 30.75 -5.60
CA ALA A 294 -11.38 31.36 -4.73
C ALA A 294 -10.06 31.68 -5.47
N HIS A 295 -9.76 30.96 -6.55
CA HIS A 295 -8.52 31.03 -7.32
C HIS A 295 -8.81 30.94 -8.82
N ALA A 296 -9.45 31.98 -9.36
CA ALA A 296 -9.93 32.00 -10.75
C ALA A 296 -8.79 31.89 -11.79
N GLU A 297 -7.56 32.20 -11.39
CA GLU A 297 -6.34 32.11 -12.18
C GLU A 297 -5.83 30.67 -12.38
N GLU A 298 -6.27 29.70 -11.58
CA GLU A 298 -5.79 28.32 -11.67
C GLU A 298 -6.52 27.53 -12.78
N GLU A 299 -5.78 27.10 -13.81
CA GLU A 299 -6.32 26.29 -14.92
C GLU A 299 -6.62 24.82 -14.52
N GLU A 300 -5.83 24.24 -13.62
CA GLU A 300 -5.96 22.81 -13.26
C GLU A 300 -7.33 22.48 -12.64
N PRO A 301 -7.86 23.22 -11.64
CA PRO A 301 -9.21 22.98 -11.11
C PRO A 301 -10.31 23.08 -12.16
N ARG A 302 -10.19 24.00 -13.13
CA ARG A 302 -11.18 24.17 -14.22
C ARG A 302 -11.19 22.96 -15.15
N LEU A 303 -10.01 22.48 -15.54
CA LEU A 303 -9.88 21.28 -16.35
C LEU A 303 -10.41 20.04 -15.62
N LEU A 304 -10.07 19.89 -14.34
CA LEU A 304 -10.58 18.80 -13.49
C LEU A 304 -12.10 18.84 -13.39
N HIS A 305 -12.68 20.01 -13.16
CA HIS A 305 -14.13 20.18 -13.05
C HIS A 305 -14.83 19.77 -14.34
N GLN A 306 -14.36 20.25 -15.49
CA GLN A 306 -14.91 19.88 -16.80
C GLN A 306 -14.87 18.37 -17.03
N ARG A 307 -13.73 17.72 -16.75
CA ARG A 307 -13.57 16.28 -16.96
C ARG A 307 -14.41 15.47 -15.98
N ALA A 308 -14.52 15.89 -14.72
CA ALA A 308 -15.39 15.28 -13.73
C ALA A 308 -16.87 15.36 -14.14
N SER A 309 -17.33 16.51 -14.67
CA SER A 309 -18.70 16.65 -15.17
C SER A 309 -18.97 15.71 -16.35
N ASN A 310 -18.02 15.61 -17.29
CA ASN A 310 -18.16 14.67 -18.42
C ASN A 310 -18.21 13.20 -17.96
N LEU A 311 -17.38 12.84 -16.97
CA LEU A 311 -17.40 11.49 -16.40
C LEU A 311 -18.73 11.16 -15.73
N LEU A 312 -19.30 12.12 -14.99
CA LEU A 312 -20.59 11.94 -14.33
C LEU A 312 -21.67 11.55 -15.34
N THR A 313 -21.76 12.27 -16.47
CA THR A 313 -22.69 11.96 -17.57
C THR A 313 -22.49 10.58 -18.19
N LEU A 314 -21.26 10.04 -18.17
CA LEU A 314 -20.97 8.68 -18.69
C LEU A 314 -21.33 7.57 -17.70
N CYS A 315 -21.46 7.90 -16.42
CA CYS A 315 -21.74 6.96 -15.34
C CYS A 315 -23.23 6.88 -14.98
N THR A 316 -24.01 7.93 -15.25
CA THR A 316 -25.47 8.00 -15.08
C THR A 316 -26.20 7.53 -16.32
#